data_AF-A0A940PU13-F1
#
_entry.id   AF-A0A940PU13-F1
#
_cell.length_a   1.000
_cell.length_b   1.000
_cell.length_c   1.000
_cell.angle_alpha   90.00
_cell.angle_beta   90.00
_cell.angle_gamma   90.00
#
_symmetry.space_group_name_H-M   'P 1'
#
loop_
_entity.id
_entity.type
_entity.pdbx_description
1 polymer ?
#
loop_
_entity_poly.entity_id
_entity_poly.type
_entity_poly.pdbx_seq_one_letter_code
_entity_poly.pdbx_strand_id
1 'polypeptide(L)'
;MSRGRAGASGAGESVEPEDFELSPSENAAHDTALRISGTKDLTMRTQKALASIVLGFELIIVVLIGLTLFGLGTLEPRYLGLIIGGALALVTIAGLGFMRVGRVGINIGWVLHVLMIATGFLVPAAFFVGAIFTALWIYCMIKGSRMDRDRAAWLATQ
;
A
#
# COMPACT_ATOMS: atom_id res chain seq x y z
N MET A 1 -20.60 -56.68 -58.54
CA MET A 1 -20.50 -55.22 -58.82
C MET A 1 -20.15 -54.54 -57.50
N SER A 2 -18.88 -54.26 -57.19
CA SER A 2 -18.03 -53.17 -57.70
C SER A 2 -18.45 -51.77 -57.23
N ARG A 3 -17.66 -51.22 -56.29
CA ARG A 3 -17.13 -49.85 -56.14
C ARG A 3 -16.93 -49.60 -54.63
N GLY A 4 -15.74 -49.44 -54.08
CA GLY A 4 -14.57 -48.72 -54.60
C GLY A 4 -14.63 -47.27 -54.12
N ARG A 5 -14.02 -46.97 -52.97
CA ARG A 5 -13.64 -45.60 -52.61
C ARG A 5 -12.35 -45.62 -51.78
N ALA A 6 -11.23 -45.51 -52.49
CA ALA A 6 -10.00 -44.94 -51.98
C ALA A 6 -10.13 -43.40 -52.00
N GLY A 7 -9.37 -42.72 -51.13
CA GLY A 7 -8.99 -41.33 -51.37
C GLY A 7 -9.20 -40.34 -50.23
N ALA A 8 -8.22 -40.33 -49.32
CA ALA A 8 -7.43 -39.17 -48.91
C ALA A 8 -8.05 -37.97 -48.14
N SER A 9 -7.23 -37.57 -47.15
CA SER A 9 -6.90 -36.19 -46.76
C SER A 9 -7.70 -35.58 -45.62
N GLY A 10 -6.99 -35.44 -44.50
CA GLY A 10 -7.44 -34.75 -43.30
C GLY A 10 -6.54 -35.09 -42.12
N ALA A 11 -5.22 -35.07 -42.32
CA ALA A 11 -4.25 -35.03 -41.23
C ALA A 11 -4.41 -33.67 -40.53
N GLY A 12 -5.39 -33.58 -39.64
CA GLY A 12 -5.30 -32.71 -38.48
C GLY A 12 -4.70 -33.58 -37.40
N GLU A 13 -3.39 -33.45 -37.19
CA GLU A 13 -2.73 -33.90 -35.97
C GLU A 13 -3.61 -33.47 -34.79
N SER A 14 -4.30 -34.43 -34.19
CA SER A 14 -4.78 -34.28 -32.83
C SER A 14 -3.50 -34.17 -32.01
N VAL A 15 -3.05 -32.95 -31.80
CA VAL A 15 -2.15 -32.61 -30.70
C VAL A 15 -2.93 -32.98 -29.46
N GLU A 16 -2.87 -34.25 -29.09
CA GLU A 16 -3.13 -34.71 -27.74
C GLU A 16 -2.35 -33.73 -26.86
N PRO A 17 -2.99 -32.98 -25.96
CA PRO A 17 -2.24 -32.27 -24.96
C PRO A 17 -1.50 -33.36 -24.18
N GLU A 18 -0.21 -33.56 -24.48
CA GLU A 18 0.64 -34.48 -23.75
C GLU A 18 0.55 -34.03 -22.29
N ASP A 19 -0.15 -34.82 -21.47
CA ASP A 19 -0.09 -34.75 -20.02
C ASP A 19 1.34 -35.16 -19.65
N PHE A 20 2.28 -34.22 -19.80
CA PHE A 20 3.67 -34.38 -19.43
C PHE A 20 3.73 -34.56 -17.92
N GLU A 21 3.82 -35.81 -17.48
CA GLU A 21 4.23 -36.15 -16.12
C GLU A 21 5.63 -35.56 -15.88
N LEU A 22 5.68 -34.40 -15.25
CA LEU A 22 6.92 -33.71 -14.92
C LEU A 22 7.85 -34.65 -14.15
N SER A 23 9.10 -34.73 -14.60
CA SER A 23 10.13 -35.53 -13.92
C SER A 23 10.24 -35.10 -12.44
N PRO A 24 10.56 -36.02 -11.51
CA PRO A 24 10.78 -35.68 -10.09
C PRO A 24 11.76 -34.52 -9.90
N SER A 25 12.74 -34.38 -10.81
CA SER A 25 13.70 -33.27 -10.81
C SER A 25 13.10 -31.94 -11.29
N GLU A 26 12.16 -31.95 -12.23
CA GLU A 26 11.46 -30.75 -12.70
C GLU A 26 10.45 -30.23 -11.68
N ASN A 27 9.74 -31.13 -10.99
CA ASN A 27 8.87 -30.74 -9.87
C ASN A 27 9.68 -30.13 -8.71
N ALA A 28 10.85 -30.70 -8.39
CA ALA A 28 11.76 -30.13 -7.39
C ALA A 28 12.32 -28.78 -7.83
N ALA A 29 12.67 -28.62 -9.11
CA ALA A 29 13.12 -27.36 -9.68
C ALA A 29 12.01 -26.30 -9.69
N HIS A 30 10.77 -26.70 -9.99
CA HIS A 30 9.59 -25.83 -9.99
C HIS A 30 9.22 -25.35 -8.58
N ASP A 31 9.22 -26.25 -7.59
CA ASP A 31 8.97 -25.88 -6.19
C ASP A 31 10.10 -24.98 -5.65
N THR A 32 11.34 -25.24 -6.07
CA THR A 32 12.50 -24.39 -5.75
C THR A 32 12.39 -23.03 -6.43
N ALA A 33 11.95 -22.97 -7.68
CA ALA A 33 11.72 -21.72 -8.41
C ALA A 33 10.59 -20.90 -7.79
N LEU A 34 9.50 -21.54 -7.34
CA LEU A 34 8.43 -20.90 -6.58
C LEU A 34 8.92 -20.36 -5.23
N ARG A 35 9.78 -21.11 -4.53
CA ARG A 35 10.38 -20.67 -3.25
C ARG A 35 11.41 -19.54 -3.43
N ILE A 36 12.24 -19.61 -4.48
CA ILE A 36 13.28 -18.61 -4.80
C ILE A 36 12.66 -17.33 -5.36
N SER A 37 11.67 -17.45 -6.26
CA SER A 37 10.91 -16.29 -6.75
C SER A 37 10.13 -15.61 -5.64
N GLY A 38 9.97 -16.28 -4.49
CA GLY A 38 9.60 -15.62 -3.24
C GLY A 38 8.32 -14.83 -3.42
N THR A 39 7.29 -15.45 -4.00
CA THR A 39 5.91 -14.97 -3.94
C THR A 39 5.37 -15.14 -2.52
N LYS A 40 6.09 -14.60 -1.53
CA LYS A 40 5.46 -14.14 -0.29
C LYS A 40 4.50 -13.05 -0.72
N ASP A 41 3.29 -13.43 -1.11
CA ASP A 41 2.14 -12.59 -1.47
C ASP A 41 2.46 -11.10 -1.34
N LEU A 42 3.14 -10.54 -2.35
CA LEU A 42 3.58 -9.14 -2.36
C LEU A 42 2.38 -8.21 -2.62
N THR A 43 1.16 -8.74 -2.47
CA THR A 43 -0.06 -7.98 -2.31
C THR A 43 0.00 -7.25 -0.97
N MET A 44 0.87 -6.23 -0.89
CA MET A 44 0.66 -5.12 0.01
C MET A 44 -0.80 -4.70 -0.17
N ARG A 45 -1.60 -4.87 0.89
CA ARG A 45 -2.98 -4.42 0.92
C ARG A 45 -3.01 -2.99 0.40
N THR A 46 -3.78 -2.74 -0.66
CA THR A 46 -3.86 -1.44 -1.34
C THR A 46 -4.15 -0.34 -0.33
N GLN A 47 -4.99 -0.65 0.67
CA GLN A 47 -5.25 0.22 1.80
C GLN A 47 -3.99 0.65 2.57
N LYS A 48 -3.07 -0.28 2.87
CA LYS A 48 -1.83 0.02 3.61
C LYS A 48 -0.86 0.85 2.79
N ALA A 49 -0.74 0.58 1.49
CA ALA A 49 0.12 1.34 0.59
C ALA A 49 -0.35 2.80 0.45
N LEU A 50 -1.66 3.01 0.25
CA LEU A 50 -2.25 4.35 0.21
C LEU A 50 -2.04 5.08 1.54
N ALA A 51 -2.26 4.39 2.67
CA ALA A 51 -2.08 4.97 3.99
C ALA A 51 -0.63 5.38 4.28
N SER A 52 0.35 4.58 3.85
CA SER A 52 1.76 4.92 4.02
C SER A 52 2.17 6.13 3.18
N ILE A 53 1.59 6.30 1.98
CA ILE A 53 1.84 7.47 1.13
C ILE A 53 1.31 8.73 1.81
N VAL A 54 0.07 8.70 2.33
CA VAL A 54 -0.54 9.84 3.04
C VAL A 54 0.31 10.25 4.24
N LEU A 55 0.73 9.28 5.07
CA LEU A 55 1.61 9.58 6.21
C LEU A 55 3.01 10.04 5.81
N GLY A 56 3.54 9.57 4.69
CA GLY A 56 4.84 10.04 4.17
C GLY A 56 4.80 11.53 3.78
N PHE A 57 3.72 11.97 3.15
CA PHE A 57 3.50 13.39 2.87
C PHE A 57 3.18 14.19 4.13
N GLU A 58 2.44 13.62 5.08
CA GLU A 58 2.19 14.23 6.39
C GLU A 58 3.50 14.56 7.11
N LEU A 59 4.48 13.64 7.06
CA LEU A 59 5.81 13.86 7.64
C LEU A 59 6.50 15.11 7.06
N ILE A 60 6.38 15.31 5.75
CA ILE A 60 6.93 16.50 5.08
C ILE A 60 6.23 17.77 5.60
N ILE A 61 4.90 17.73 5.72
CA ILE A 61 4.11 18.86 6.22
C ILE A 61 4.50 19.21 7.66
N VAL A 62 4.64 18.21 8.53
CA VAL A 62 5.06 18.41 9.92
C VAL A 62 6.41 19.14 10.01
N VAL A 63 7.39 18.72 9.19
CA VAL A 63 8.70 19.38 9.14
C VAL A 63 8.55 20.84 8.67
N LEU A 64 7.73 21.08 7.65
CA LEU A 64 7.45 22.44 7.16
C LEU A 64 6.75 23.32 8.20
N ILE A 65 5.84 22.75 9.01
CA ILE A 65 5.21 23.47 10.13
C ILE A 65 6.26 23.88 11.16
N GLY A 66 7.18 22.99 11.52
CA GLY A 66 8.30 23.30 12.40
C GLY A 66 9.17 24.44 11.89
N LEU A 67 9.53 24.41 10.60
CA LEU A 67 10.26 25.49 9.93
C LEU A 67 9.46 26.80 9.90
N THR A 68 8.15 26.71 9.68
CA THR A 68 7.26 27.89 9.64
C THR A 68 7.16 28.54 11.01
N LEU A 69 6.99 27.76 12.08
CA LEU A 69 6.98 28.26 13.45
C LEU A 69 8.30 28.94 13.82
N PHE A 70 9.42 28.32 13.45
CA PHE A 70 10.76 28.89 13.63
C PHE A 70 10.94 30.19 12.83
N GLY A 71 10.54 30.19 11.56
CA GLY A 71 10.68 31.33 10.64
C GLY A 71 9.80 32.52 11.00
N LEU A 72 8.58 32.28 11.48
CA LEU A 72 7.69 33.34 11.98
C LEU A 72 8.11 33.88 13.35
N GLY A 73 8.93 33.13 14.11
CA GLY A 73 9.29 33.52 15.48
C GLY A 73 8.08 33.64 16.42
N THR A 74 7.02 32.86 16.17
CA THR A 74 5.75 32.91 16.93
C THR A 74 5.88 32.43 18.38
N LEU A 75 6.96 31.71 18.68
CA LEU A 75 7.24 31.17 20.01
C LEU A 75 8.55 31.79 20.53
N GLU A 76 8.54 32.25 21.77
CA GLU A 76 9.74 32.61 22.50
C GLU A 76 10.02 31.55 23.58
N PRO A 77 11.23 30.96 23.60
CA PRO A 77 12.34 31.12 22.65
C PRO A 77 12.15 30.40 21.30
N ARG A 78 12.76 30.96 20.25
CA ARG A 78 12.56 30.62 18.83
C ARG A 78 12.76 29.14 18.47
N TYR A 79 13.70 28.48 19.12
CA TYR A 79 14.03 27.08 18.84
C TYR A 79 12.89 26.12 19.22
N LEU A 80 11.91 26.56 20.01
CA LEU A 80 10.72 25.77 20.35
C LEU A 80 9.94 25.32 19.09
N GLY A 81 9.90 26.14 18.04
CA GLY A 81 9.26 25.74 16.77
C GLY A 81 9.90 24.50 16.14
N LEU A 82 11.23 24.40 16.21
CA LEU A 82 11.98 23.24 15.72
C LEU A 82 11.79 22.02 16.62
N ILE A 83 11.71 22.21 17.94
CA ILE A 83 11.43 21.13 18.89
C ILE A 83 10.03 20.56 18.64
N ILE A 84 9.01 21.41 18.49
CA ILE A 84 7.63 20.98 18.24
C ILE A 84 7.54 20.25 16.90
N GLY A 85 8.10 20.82 15.83
CA GLY A 85 8.14 20.17 14.52
C GLY A 85 8.90 18.84 14.53
N GLY A 86 10.06 18.79 15.19
CA GLY A 86 10.85 17.57 15.33
C GLY A 86 10.16 16.49 16.16
N ALA A 87 9.49 16.88 17.25
CA ALA A 87 8.71 15.96 18.08
C ALA A 87 7.54 15.37 17.28
N LEU A 88 6.76 16.21 16.59
CA LEU A 88 5.70 15.74 15.69
C LEU A 88 6.26 14.82 14.60
N ALA A 89 7.43 15.13 14.03
CA ALA A 89 8.03 14.32 12.98
C ALA A 89 8.39 12.92 13.50
N LEU A 90 8.95 12.83 14.70
CA LEU A 90 9.20 11.56 15.38
C LEU A 90 7.91 10.76 15.63
N VAL A 91 6.84 11.42 16.07
CA VAL A 91 5.53 10.77 16.25
C VAL A 91 4.99 10.26 14.91
N THR A 92 5.12 11.03 13.83
CA THR A 92 4.71 10.61 12.48
C THR A 92 5.54 9.42 11.97
N ILE A 93 6.85 9.41 12.18
CA ILE A 93 7.73 8.28 11.84
C ILE A 93 7.35 7.04 12.67
N ALA A 94 7.11 7.21 13.96
CA ALA A 94 6.64 6.12 14.81
C ALA A 94 5.30 5.57 14.29
N GLY A 95 4.36 6.43 13.91
CA GLY A 95 3.11 6.02 13.26
C GLY A 95 3.31 5.26 11.96
N LEU A 96 4.29 5.68 11.14
CA LEU A 96 4.69 4.97 9.91
C LEU A 96 5.23 3.56 10.21
N GLY A 97 6.00 3.41 11.28
CA GLY A 97 6.49 2.12 11.78
C GLY A 97 5.37 1.22 12.28
N PHE A 98 4.47 1.77 13.10
CA PHE A 98 3.33 1.04 13.65
C PHE A 98 2.28 0.66 12.60
N MET A 99 2.18 1.38 11.48
CA MET A 99 1.33 0.98 10.34
C MET A 99 1.69 -0.41 9.79
N ARG A 100 2.95 -0.85 9.96
CA ARG A 100 3.38 -2.20 9.57
C ARG A 100 2.90 -3.27 10.57
N VAL A 101 2.54 -2.88 11.80
CA VAL A 101 2.18 -3.78 12.91
C VAL A 101 0.66 -3.80 13.12
N GLY A 102 -0.06 -4.54 12.28
CA GLY A 102 -1.46 -4.91 12.52
C GLY A 102 -2.54 -3.84 12.28
N ARG A 103 -3.72 -3.99 12.92
CA ARG A 103 -4.90 -3.10 12.78
C ARG A 103 -4.77 -1.79 13.58
N VAL A 104 -3.74 -1.66 14.41
CA VAL A 104 -3.52 -0.50 15.30
C VAL A 104 -3.14 0.77 14.53
N GLY A 105 -2.57 0.62 13.32
CA GLY A 105 -2.16 1.76 12.49
C GLY A 105 -3.27 2.76 12.15
N ILE A 106 -4.53 2.31 12.09
CA ILE A 106 -5.68 3.20 11.80
C ILE A 106 -5.92 4.18 12.94
N ASN A 107 -5.84 3.72 14.19
CA ASN A 107 -6.05 4.58 15.36
C ASN A 107 -4.91 5.60 15.50
N ILE A 108 -3.68 5.19 15.19
CA ILE A 108 -2.51 6.09 15.25
C ILE A 108 -2.61 7.19 14.19
N GLY A 109 -3.07 6.88 12.98
CA GLY A 109 -3.29 7.91 11.97
C GLY A 109 -4.34 8.94 12.38
N TRP A 110 -5.42 8.51 13.05
CA TRP A 110 -6.39 9.45 13.63
C TRP A 110 -5.77 10.37 14.69
N VAL A 111 -4.94 9.81 15.59
CA VAL A 111 -4.21 10.61 16.59
C VAL A 111 -3.31 11.63 15.89
N LEU A 112 -2.56 11.21 14.87
CA LEU A 112 -1.70 12.09 14.09
C LEU A 112 -2.48 13.23 13.41
N HIS A 113 -3.64 12.95 12.80
CA HIS A 113 -4.46 13.99 12.20
C HIS A 113 -5.00 14.99 13.23
N VAL A 114 -5.40 14.53 14.42
CA VAL A 114 -5.82 15.44 15.50
C VAL A 114 -4.65 16.33 15.94
N LEU A 115 -3.45 15.76 16.09
CA LEU A 115 -2.23 16.50 16.40
C LEU A 115 -1.88 17.54 15.31
N MET A 116 -2.00 17.15 14.05
CA MET A 116 -1.77 18.04 12.90
C MET A 116 -2.79 19.19 12.85
N ILE A 117 -4.07 18.90 13.06
CA ILE A 117 -5.11 19.93 13.12
C ILE A 117 -4.85 20.86 14.32
N ALA A 118 -4.37 20.33 15.46
CA ALA A 118 -4.01 21.16 16.61
C ALA A 118 -2.86 22.13 16.30
N THR A 119 -1.88 21.76 15.46
CA THR A 119 -0.87 22.72 14.99
C THR A 119 -1.44 23.86 14.14
N GLY A 120 -2.64 23.69 13.57
CA GLY A 120 -3.39 24.75 12.89
C GLY A 120 -3.67 25.98 13.76
N PHE A 121 -3.80 25.81 15.08
CA PHE A 121 -4.03 26.96 15.98
C PHE A 121 -2.85 27.93 16.02
N LEU A 122 -1.62 27.44 15.79
CA LEU A 122 -0.43 28.27 15.73
C LEU A 122 -0.19 28.80 14.31
N VAL A 123 -0.46 27.96 13.30
CA VAL A 123 -0.29 28.29 11.89
C VAL A 123 -1.63 28.07 11.19
N PRO A 124 -2.48 29.10 11.02
CA PRO A 124 -3.82 28.93 10.46
C PRO A 124 -3.85 28.26 9.09
N ALA A 125 -2.80 28.46 8.27
CA ALA A 125 -2.65 27.76 6.98
C ALA A 125 -2.55 26.23 7.12
N ALA A 126 -2.03 25.72 8.24
CA ALA A 126 -1.95 24.29 8.52
C ALA A 126 -3.32 23.64 8.75
N PHE A 127 -4.36 24.40 9.13
CA PHE A 127 -5.73 23.86 9.17
C PHE A 127 -6.20 23.42 7.79
N PHE A 128 -5.95 24.23 6.75
CA PHE A 128 -6.38 23.91 5.40
C PHE A 128 -5.67 22.65 4.87
N VAL A 129 -4.36 22.60 5.07
CA VAL A 129 -3.54 21.44 4.67
C VAL A 129 -3.94 20.18 5.46
N GLY A 130 -4.04 20.28 6.78
CA GLY A 130 -4.43 19.17 7.65
C GLY A 130 -5.83 18.65 7.35
N ALA A 131 -6.79 19.52 7.02
CA ALA A 131 -8.14 19.11 6.63
C ALA A 131 -8.14 18.30 5.32
N ILE A 132 -7.41 18.74 4.30
CA ILE A 132 -7.28 18.01 3.03
C ILE A 132 -6.63 16.65 3.25
N PHE A 133 -5.56 16.59 4.05
CA PHE A 133 -4.87 15.34 4.35
C PHE A 133 -5.72 14.37 5.16
N THR A 134 -6.49 14.88 6.13
CA THR A 134 -7.46 14.08 6.90
C THR A 134 -8.56 13.54 6.00
N ALA A 135 -9.09 14.36 5.08
CA ALA A 135 -10.09 13.91 4.11
C ALA A 135 -9.52 12.83 3.17
N LEU A 136 -8.28 13.02 2.70
CA LEU A 136 -7.57 12.04 1.89
C LEU A 136 -7.35 10.73 2.64
N TRP A 137 -6.97 10.80 3.92
CA TRP A 137 -6.82 9.63 4.77
C TRP A 137 -8.13 8.83 4.90
N ILE A 138 -9.23 9.51 5.20
CA ILE A 138 -10.56 8.88 5.30
C ILE A 138 -10.92 8.22 3.96
N TYR A 139 -10.69 8.92 2.84
CA TYR A 139 -10.93 8.41 1.51
C TYR A 139 -10.09 7.15 1.21
N CYS A 140 -8.79 7.17 1.52
CA CYS A 140 -7.88 6.03 1.37
C CYS A 140 -8.30 4.84 2.22
N MET A 141 -8.79 5.06 3.45
CA MET A 141 -9.31 3.99 4.31
C MET A 141 -10.57 3.34 3.73
N ILE A 142 -11.52 4.15 3.27
CA ILE A 142 -12.78 3.64 2.71
C ILE A 142 -12.53 2.91 1.39
N LYS A 143 -11.83 3.55 0.44
CA LYS A 143 -11.59 3.00 -0.90
C LYS A 143 -10.58 1.85 -0.89
N GLY A 144 -9.53 1.96 -0.07
CA GLY A 144 -8.58 0.87 0.14
C GLY A 144 -9.27 -0.37 0.68
N SER A 145 -10.19 -0.22 1.65
CA SER A 145 -10.94 -1.36 2.17
C SER A 145 -11.87 -2.01 1.14
N ARG A 146 -12.45 -1.24 0.22
CA ARG A 146 -13.28 -1.75 -0.88
C ARG A 146 -12.42 -2.54 -1.86
N MET A 147 -11.32 -1.94 -2.32
CA MET A 147 -10.38 -2.58 -3.25
C MET A 147 -9.77 -3.88 -2.70
N ASP A 148 -9.42 -3.88 -1.41
CA ASP A 148 -8.89 -5.07 -0.74
C ASP A 148 -9.94 -6.19 -0.68
N ARG A 149 -11.22 -5.87 -0.44
CA ARG A 149 -12.32 -6.86 -0.40
C ARG A 149 -12.63 -7.41 -1.78
N ASP A 150 -12.68 -6.54 -2.79
CA ASP A 150 -12.98 -6.95 -4.17
C ASP A 150 -11.86 -7.86 -4.70
N ARG A 151 -10.60 -7.54 -4.38
CA ARG A 151 -9.44 -8.39 -4.71
C ARG A 151 -9.47 -9.73 -3.98
N ALA A 152 -9.86 -9.75 -2.70
CA ALA A 152 -10.00 -10.99 -1.94
C ALA A 152 -11.13 -11.89 -2.48
N ALA A 153 -12.24 -11.30 -2.94
CA ALA A 153 -13.35 -12.04 -3.54
C ALA A 153 -12.95 -12.69 -4.88
N TRP A 154 -12.19 -11.97 -5.72
CA TRP A 154 -11.68 -12.51 -6.98
C TRP A 154 -10.68 -13.66 -6.78
N LEU A 155 -9.78 -13.55 -5.79
CA LEU A 155 -8.85 -14.62 -5.43
C LEU A 155 -9.55 -15.85 -4.84
N ALA A 156 -10.70 -15.69 -4.19
CA ALA A 156 -11.48 -16.83 -3.67
C ALA A 156 -12.28 -17.57 -4.76
N THR A 157 -12.38 -17.00 -5.96
CA THR A 157 -13.07 -17.59 -7.12
C THR A 157 -12.13 -18.24 -8.14
N GLN A 158 -10.80 -18.14 -7.96
CA GLN A 158 -9.79 -18.85 -8.75
C GLN A 158 -9.21 -20.01 -7.97
#